data_AF-U5S250-F1
#
_entry.id   AF-U5S250-F1
#
_cell.length_a   1.000
_cell.length_b   1.000
_cell.length_c   1.000
_cell.angle_alpha   90.00
_cell.angle_beta   90.00
_cell.angle_gamma   90.00
#
_symmetry.space_group_name_H-M   'P 1'
#
loop_
_entity.id
_entity.type
_entity.pdbx_description
1 polymer ?
#
loop_
_entity_poly.entity_id
_entity_poly.type
_entity_poly.pdbx_seq_one_letter_code
_entity_poly.pdbx_strand_id
1 'polypeptide(L)'
;PEENLMMIRAAFSVMGLGPMVGVSELNEKTKNFVYEYTGDSWTWLPQGQPSEHIIFDDNISEFYRTQNPNTLHIPSSHKYVISTHNLSLDELTRRTYSPLGTPAEAISYSRVAIAKN
;
A
#
# COMPACT_ATOMS: atom_id res chain seq x y z
N PRO A 1 -7.79 -20.77 -5.67
CA PRO A 1 -6.80 -19.95 -4.95
C PRO A 1 -5.53 -19.68 -5.77
N GLU A 2 -4.90 -20.72 -6.33
CA GLU A 2 -3.68 -20.57 -7.15
C GLU A 2 -3.92 -19.83 -8.46
N GLU A 3 -5.02 -20.15 -9.16
CA GLU A 3 -5.42 -19.44 -10.38
C GLU A 3 -5.63 -17.95 -10.13
N ASN A 4 -6.32 -17.59 -9.04
CA ASN A 4 -6.48 -16.19 -8.63
C ASN A 4 -5.13 -15.50 -8.40
N LEU A 5 -4.16 -16.19 -7.77
CA LEU A 5 -2.81 -15.66 -7.58
C LEU A 5 -2.07 -15.47 -8.91
N MET A 6 -2.22 -16.39 -9.86
CA MET A 6 -1.67 -16.24 -11.21
C MET A 6 -2.28 -15.05 -11.94
N MET A 7 -3.60 -14.87 -11.85
CA MET A 7 -4.30 -13.71 -12.43
C MET A 7 -3.84 -12.40 -11.79
N ILE A 8 -3.71 -12.35 -10.46
CA ILE A 8 -3.20 -11.19 -9.73
C ILE A 8 -1.78 -10.85 -10.20
N ARG A 9 -0.89 -11.85 -10.29
CA ARG A 9 0.47 -11.67 -10.81
C ARG A 9 0.48 -11.13 -12.24
N ALA A 10 -0.38 -11.66 -13.10
CA ALA A 10 -0.51 -11.18 -14.47
C ALA A 10 -0.97 -9.72 -14.52
N ALA A 11 -2.00 -9.36 -13.76
CA ALA A 11 -2.52 -7.99 -13.68
C ALA A 11 -1.44 -7.01 -13.18
N PHE A 12 -0.73 -7.32 -12.10
CA PHE A 12 0.37 -6.48 -11.61
C PHE A 12 1.56 -6.41 -12.57
N SER A 13 1.79 -7.45 -13.37
CA SER A 13 2.85 -7.43 -14.41
C SER A 13 2.53 -6.45 -15.53
N VAL A 14 1.27 -6.32 -15.95
CA VAL A 14 0.82 -5.32 -16.94
C VAL A 14 1.10 -3.89 -16.44
N MET A 15 0.94 -3.66 -15.15
CA MET A 15 1.16 -2.35 -14.51
C MET A 15 2.65 -2.08 -14.19
N GLY A 16 3.55 -3.00 -14.55
CA GLY A 16 4.99 -2.88 -14.29
C GLY A 16 5.37 -3.10 -12.82
N LEU A 17 4.51 -3.73 -12.03
CA LEU A 17 4.74 -4.06 -10.62
C LEU A 17 5.07 -5.55 -10.40
N GLY A 18 4.86 -6.40 -11.41
CA GLY A 18 5.21 -7.83 -11.39
C GLY A 18 6.66 -8.11 -11.84
N PRO A 19 7.14 -9.37 -11.70
CA PRO A 19 6.39 -10.56 -11.29
C PRO A 19 6.43 -10.84 -9.77
N MET A 20 7.16 -10.03 -8.98
CA MET A 20 7.37 -10.24 -7.55
C MET A 20 6.14 -9.83 -6.73
N VAL A 21 5.09 -10.66 -6.82
CA VAL A 21 3.86 -10.51 -6.04
C VAL A 21 3.76 -11.63 -5.01
N GLY A 22 3.64 -11.22 -3.75
CA GLY A 22 3.35 -12.05 -2.60
C GLY A 22 1.92 -11.85 -2.11
N VAL A 23 1.39 -12.88 -1.46
CA VAL A 23 0.12 -12.79 -0.75
C VAL A 23 0.34 -13.32 0.65
N SER A 24 -0.09 -12.55 1.64
CA SER A 24 -0.11 -12.97 3.04
C SER A 24 -1.54 -12.92 3.55
N GLU A 25 -1.87 -13.84 4.46
CA GLU A 25 -3.13 -13.77 5.19
C GLU A 25 -3.07 -12.63 6.23
N LEU A 26 -4.21 -11.96 6.41
CA LEU A 26 -4.43 -10.93 7.41
C LEU A 26 -5.05 -11.55 8.67
N ASN A 27 -4.24 -12.26 9.44
CA ASN A 27 -4.57 -12.80 10.76
C ASN A 27 -4.27 -11.80 11.89
N GLU A 28 -4.66 -12.14 13.12
CA GLU A 28 -4.45 -11.31 14.33
C GLU A 28 -3.01 -10.81 14.49
N LYS A 29 -2.00 -11.64 14.18
CA LYS A 29 -0.60 -11.24 14.28
C LYS A 29 -0.22 -10.24 13.19
N THR A 30 -0.66 -10.48 11.96
CA THR A 30 -0.33 -9.61 10.83
C THR A 30 -1.09 -8.28 10.83
N LYS A 31 -2.28 -8.24 11.45
CA LYS A 31 -3.03 -7.00 11.67
C LYS A 31 -2.25 -6.00 12.51
N ASN A 32 -1.35 -6.46 13.39
CA ASN A 32 -0.47 -5.60 14.17
C ASN A 32 0.54 -4.79 13.32
N PHE A 33 0.76 -5.15 12.04
CA PHE A 33 1.58 -4.34 11.12
C PHE A 33 0.78 -3.21 10.45
N VAL A 34 -0.54 -3.17 10.64
CA VAL A 34 -1.38 -2.07 10.16
C VAL A 34 -1.25 -0.93 11.16
N TYR A 35 -0.69 0.19 10.70
CA TYR A 35 -0.48 1.37 11.54
C TYR A 35 -1.81 2.01 11.91
N GLU A 36 -2.09 2.10 13.21
CA GLU A 36 -3.34 2.62 13.78
C GLU A 36 -3.37 4.16 13.90
N TYR A 37 -2.20 4.80 13.77
CA TYR A 37 -2.05 6.25 13.86
C TYR A 37 -1.02 6.74 12.85
N THR A 38 -1.47 7.16 11.67
CA THR A 38 -0.61 7.92 10.75
C THR A 38 -0.51 9.36 11.27
N GLY A 39 0.51 9.65 12.07
CA GLY A 39 0.84 11.02 12.43
C GLY A 39 1.39 11.75 11.22
N ASP A 40 0.69 12.78 10.75
CA ASP A 40 1.23 13.71 9.77
C ASP A 40 2.22 14.64 10.50
N SER A 41 3.46 14.20 10.64
CA SER A 41 4.57 15.03 11.13
C SER A 41 5.62 15.26 10.04
N TRP A 42 5.17 15.47 8.80
CA TRP A 42 5.99 16.14 7.80
C TRP A 42 5.76 17.64 7.90
N THR A 43 6.75 18.37 8.40
CA THR A 43 6.74 19.81 8.74
C THR A 43 6.44 20.78 7.57
N TRP A 44 6.11 20.27 6.39
CA TRP A 44 5.94 21.06 5.15
C TRP A 44 4.56 20.90 4.49
N LEU A 45 3.70 19.99 4.98
CA LEU A 45 2.30 19.88 4.55
C LEU A 45 1.39 20.56 5.59
N PRO A 46 0.22 21.11 5.19
CA PRO A 46 -0.65 21.81 6.11
C PRO A 46 -1.02 20.89 7.29
N GLN A 47 -0.62 21.27 8.50
CA GLN A 47 -0.94 20.57 9.73
C GLN A 47 -2.45 20.36 9.82
N GLY A 48 -2.91 19.11 9.90
CA GLY A 48 -4.31 18.85 10.21
C GLY A 48 -4.97 17.60 9.65
N GLN A 49 -4.25 16.61 9.10
CA GLN A 49 -4.86 15.30 8.86
C GLN A 49 -4.91 14.54 10.20
N PRO A 50 -6.10 14.32 10.81
CA PRO A 50 -6.20 13.48 11.99
C PRO A 50 -5.73 12.08 11.60
N SER A 51 -4.89 11.49 12.46
CA SER A 51 -4.53 10.07 12.40
C SER A 51 -5.77 9.23 12.09
N GLU A 52 -5.78 8.54 10.96
CA GLU A 52 -6.89 7.67 10.56
C GLU A 52 -6.83 6.42 11.42
N HIS A 53 -7.84 6.21 12.26
CA HIS A 53 -7.96 4.98 13.04
C HIS A 53 -8.51 3.87 12.14
N ILE A 54 -7.92 2.68 12.17
CA ILE A 54 -8.36 1.56 11.31
C ILE A 54 -9.07 0.52 12.17
N ILE A 55 -10.32 0.22 11.83
CA ILE A 55 -11.13 -0.81 12.48
C ILE A 55 -11.41 -1.94 11.48
N PHE A 56 -11.16 -3.18 11.91
CA PHE A 56 -11.65 -4.36 11.23
C PHE A 56 -13.05 -4.71 11.75
N ASP A 57 -14.07 -4.58 10.91
CA ASP A 57 -15.47 -4.76 11.29
C ASP A 57 -16.07 -5.97 10.57
N ASP A 58 -16.71 -6.85 11.35
CA ASP A 58 -17.33 -8.08 10.87
C ASP A 58 -18.72 -7.85 10.25
N ASN A 59 -19.35 -6.71 10.51
CA ASN A 59 -20.75 -6.43 10.14
C ASN A 59 -20.89 -5.72 8.78
N ILE A 60 -19.78 -5.49 8.08
CA ILE A 60 -19.73 -4.65 6.89
C ILE A 60 -19.19 -5.45 5.72
N SER A 61 -19.70 -5.20 4.51
CA SER A 61 -19.25 -5.86 3.28
C SER A 61 -18.30 -4.99 2.46
N GLU A 62 -18.31 -3.68 2.70
CA GLU A 62 -17.53 -2.69 1.95
C GLU A 62 -16.83 -1.75 2.92
N PHE A 63 -15.67 -1.23 2.50
CA PHE A 63 -14.94 -0.26 3.30
C PHE A 63 -15.61 1.12 3.24
N TYR A 64 -15.57 1.87 4.33
CA TYR A 64 -16.03 3.25 4.37
C TYR A 64 -15.26 4.07 5.41
N ARG A 65 -15.40 5.40 5.33
CA ARG A 65 -14.76 6.34 6.25
C ARG A 65 -15.79 7.09 7.07
N THR A 66 -15.48 7.34 8.33
CA THR A 66 -16.21 8.27 9.20
C THR A 66 -15.30 9.45 9.54
N GLN A 67 -15.86 10.65 9.70
CA GLN A 67 -15.06 11.87 9.85
C GLN A 67 -14.87 12.32 11.31
N ASN A 68 -15.59 11.74 12.28
CA ASN A 68 -15.54 12.13 13.69
C ASN A 68 -15.76 10.94 14.64
N PRO A 69 -14.71 10.28 15.15
CA PRO A 69 -13.30 10.47 14.79
C PRO A 69 -13.00 9.94 13.37
N ASN A 70 -11.93 10.43 12.75
CA ASN A 70 -11.48 9.97 11.43
C ASN A 70 -11.14 8.48 11.47
N THR A 71 -12.01 7.63 10.94
CA THR A 71 -11.90 6.17 11.05
C THR A 71 -12.15 5.50 9.71
N LEU A 72 -11.26 4.60 9.30
CA LEU A 72 -11.43 3.69 8.18
C LEU A 72 -11.93 2.34 8.70
N HIS A 73 -13.11 1.95 8.25
CA HIS A 73 -13.67 0.64 8.54
C HIS A 73 -13.35 -0.29 7.38
N ILE A 74 -12.69 -1.41 7.68
CA ILE A 74 -12.33 -2.45 6.72
C ILE A 74 -13.10 -3.72 7.08
N PRO A 75 -13.81 -4.35 6.13
CA PRO A 75 -14.42 -5.64 6.35
C PRO A 75 -13.40 -6.67 6.86
N SER A 76 -13.69 -7.36 7.96
CA SER A 76 -12.86 -8.48 8.42
C SER A 76 -12.84 -9.66 7.44
N SER A 77 -13.77 -9.69 6.49
CA SER A 77 -13.76 -10.62 5.36
C SER A 77 -12.57 -10.41 4.41
N HIS A 78 -11.88 -9.26 4.47
CA HIS A 78 -10.61 -9.03 3.80
C HIS A 78 -9.49 -9.86 4.46
N LYS A 79 -9.34 -11.09 3.99
CA LYS A 79 -8.39 -12.07 4.55
C LYS A 79 -6.98 -11.96 4.01
N TYR A 80 -6.72 -11.18 2.97
CA TYR A 80 -5.45 -11.22 2.25
C TYR A 80 -4.88 -9.83 2.00
N VAL A 81 -3.58 -9.72 2.19
CA VAL A 81 -2.77 -8.58 1.75
C VAL A 81 -1.96 -9.04 0.55
N ILE A 82 -2.10 -8.31 -0.56
CA ILE A 82 -1.30 -8.50 -1.76
C ILE A 82 -0.14 -7.50 -1.67
N SER A 83 1.08 -8.01 -1.64
CA SER A 83 2.30 -7.20 -1.63
C SER A 83 3.04 -7.36 -2.95
N THR A 84 3.62 -6.27 -3.43
CA THR A 84 4.38 -6.27 -4.67
C THR A 84 5.68 -5.52 -4.49
N HIS A 85 6.78 -6.07 -5.00
CA HIS A 85 8.06 -5.38 -4.97
C HIS A 85 8.22 -4.57 -6.25
N ASN A 86 8.04 -3.26 -6.13
CA ASN A 86 8.24 -2.32 -7.23
C ASN A 86 9.72 -1.92 -7.30
N LEU A 87 10.46 -2.56 -8.20
CA LEU A 87 11.87 -2.24 -8.41
C LEU A 87 12.02 -0.83 -8.97
N SER A 88 12.79 -0.01 -8.28
CA SER A 88 13.30 1.23 -8.87
C SER A 88 14.42 0.92 -9.87
N LEU A 89 14.94 1.95 -10.53
CA LEU A 89 16.02 1.78 -11.50
C LEU A 89 17.34 1.52 -10.75
N ASP A 90 17.61 0.26 -10.43
CA ASP A 90 18.77 -0.21 -9.66
C ASP A 90 20.11 0.41 -10.09
N GLU A 91 20.35 0.55 -11.40
CA GLU A 91 21.59 1.13 -11.93
C GLU A 91 21.75 2.62 -11.60
N LEU A 92 20.64 3.31 -11.42
CA LEU A 92 20.55 4.74 -11.14
C LEU A 92 20.57 5.00 -9.63
N THR A 93 19.94 4.11 -8.85
CA THR A 93 19.87 4.20 -7.39
C THR A 93 21.13 3.69 -6.69
N ARG A 94 21.88 2.76 -7.29
CA ARG A 94 23.20 2.33 -6.80
C ARG A 94 24.29 3.40 -6.95
N ARG A 95 24.03 4.49 -7.68
CA ARG A 95 24.95 5.63 -7.79
C ARG A 95 24.74 6.55 -6.60
N THR A 96 25.63 6.43 -5.60
CA THR A 96 25.66 7.32 -4.43
C THR A 96 25.64 8.79 -4.88
N TYR A 97 24.70 9.58 -4.37
CA TYR A 97 24.53 11.01 -4.71
C TYR A 97 24.28 11.33 -6.19
N SER A 98 23.71 10.41 -6.98
CA SER A 98 23.26 10.79 -8.31
C SER A 98 22.05 11.73 -8.21
N PRO A 99 22.06 12.90 -8.89
CA PRO A 99 20.88 13.77 -8.98
C PRO A 99 19.70 13.08 -9.68
N LEU A 100 19.94 11.91 -10.30
CA LEU A 100 18.94 11.09 -10.97
C LEU A 100 18.34 9.99 -10.07
N GLY A 101 18.88 9.76 -8.86
CA GLY A 101 18.31 8.81 -7.90
C GLY A 101 16.93 9.23 -7.41
N THR A 102 16.73 10.52 -7.13
CA THR A 102 15.41 11.05 -6.72
C THR A 102 14.35 10.91 -7.82
N PRO A 103 14.61 11.27 -9.10
CA PRO A 103 13.71 10.95 -10.21
C PRO A 103 13.41 9.46 -10.38
N ALA A 104 14.39 8.58 -10.14
CA ALA A 104 14.21 7.13 -10.25
C ALA A 104 13.16 6.61 -9.26
N GLU A 105 13.23 7.08 -8.02
CA GLU A 105 12.24 6.75 -6.98
C GLU A 105 10.87 7.39 -7.27
N ALA A 106 10.84 8.63 -7.77
CA ALA A 106 9.58 9.29 -8.15
C ALA A 106 8.80 8.53 -9.24
N ILE A 107 9.51 7.95 -10.23
CA ILE A 107 8.92 7.09 -11.25
C ILE A 107 8.36 5.81 -10.61
N SER A 108 9.09 5.22 -9.65
CA SER A 108 8.63 4.06 -8.89
C SER A 108 7.30 4.36 -8.18
N TYR A 109 7.22 5.44 -7.40
CA TYR A 109 5.97 5.86 -6.74
C TYR A 109 4.81 6.12 -7.72
N SER A 110 5.10 6.67 -8.89
CA SER A 110 4.08 6.94 -9.91
C SER A 110 3.43 5.64 -10.42
N ARG A 111 4.20 4.55 -10.60
CA ARG A 111 3.65 3.23 -10.99
C ARG A 111 2.73 2.66 -9.90
N VAL A 112 3.12 2.81 -8.64
CA VAL A 112 2.27 2.38 -7.50
C VAL A 112 0.96 3.17 -7.48
N ALA A 113 1.01 4.49 -7.71
CA ALA A 113 -0.18 5.32 -7.76
C ALA A 113 -1.12 4.92 -8.90
N ILE A 114 -0.57 4.61 -10.09
CA ILE A 114 -1.36 4.13 -11.24
C ILE A 114 -2.04 2.78 -10.92
N ALA A 115 -1.37 1.86 -10.22
CA ALA A 115 -1.95 0.58 -9.85
C ALA A 115 -2.97 0.62 -8.70
N LYS A 116 -3.05 1.74 -7.97
CA LYS A 116 -4.05 1.95 -6.90
C LYS A 116 -5.38 2.49 -7.43
N ASN A 117 -5.39 3.10 -8.61
CA ASN A 117 -6.58 3.64 -9.27
C ASN A 117 -7.26 2.59 -10.15
#